data_AF-A0A1C3XH24-F1
#
_entry.id   AF-A0A1C3XH24-F1
#
_cell.length_a   1.000
_cell.length_b   1.000
_cell.length_c   1.000
_cell.angle_alpha   90.00
_cell.angle_beta   90.00
_cell.angle_gamma   90.00
#
_symmetry.space_group_name_H-M   'P 1'
#
loop_
_entity.id
_entity.type
_entity.pdbx_description
1 polymer ?
#
loop_
_entity_poly.entity_id
_entity_poly.type
_entity_poly.pdbx_seq_one_letter_code
_entity_poly.pdbx_strand_id
1 'polypeptide(L)'
;MRTTDSIDPDWSRLLSKLEHVIDLGTTARTSKALVRRRGVGDAATLLRLALAYGPGGMSLRSAAAWAGPNDVAAISDVALLKRLRGSADWLGDIAGALRVNVSEAAYKLAHMARKGSPSKAVGFLVKTRPEALPHLSASP
;
A
#
# COMPACT_ATOMS: atom_id res chain seq x y z
N MET A 1 -5.03 10.86 -19.23
CA MET A 1 -3.64 10.53 -18.86
C MET A 1 -3.45 10.99 -17.42
N ARG A 2 -3.45 10.10 -16.42
CA ARG A 2 -3.24 10.51 -15.02
C ARG A 2 -1.75 10.83 -14.85
N THR A 3 -1.45 12.10 -14.65
CA THR A 3 -0.12 12.61 -14.32
C THR A 3 0.35 11.93 -13.03
N THR A 4 1.51 11.28 -13.12
CA THR A 4 2.16 10.48 -12.07
C THR A 4 2.62 11.27 -10.85
N ASP A 5 2.34 12.58 -10.80
CA ASP A 5 2.81 13.51 -9.77
C ASP A 5 1.97 13.43 -8.47
N SER A 6 0.80 12.79 -8.48
CA SER A 6 -0.10 12.72 -7.32
C SER A 6 0.11 11.50 -6.41
N ILE A 7 1.30 10.88 -6.40
CA ILE A 7 1.54 9.69 -5.57
C ILE A 7 1.84 10.05 -4.11
N ASP A 8 2.40 11.23 -3.80
CA ASP A 8 2.86 11.55 -2.45
C ASP A 8 1.78 11.60 -1.35
N PRO A 9 0.64 12.30 -1.51
CA PRO A 9 -0.42 12.28 -0.50
C PRO A 9 -1.08 10.90 -0.38
N ASP A 10 -1.18 10.16 -1.49
CA ASP A 10 -1.71 8.80 -1.51
C ASP A 10 -0.75 7.79 -0.87
N TRP A 11 0.56 8.06 -0.91
CA TRP A 11 1.61 7.20 -0.37
C TRP A 11 1.61 7.18 1.15
N SER A 12 1.61 8.35 1.81
CA SER A 12 1.56 8.41 3.28
C SER A 12 0.28 7.78 3.84
N ARG A 13 -0.85 7.96 3.13
CA ARG A 13 -2.13 7.31 3.48
C ARG A 13 -2.07 5.80 3.31
N LEU A 14 -1.42 5.30 2.25
CA LEU A 14 -1.20 3.87 2.05
C LEU A 14 -0.35 3.28 3.19
N LEU A 15 0.77 3.92 3.52
CA LEU A 15 1.66 3.45 4.60
C LEU A 15 0.94 3.39 5.94
N SER A 16 0.19 4.43 6.29
CA SER A 16 -0.61 4.45 7.53
C SER A 16 -1.57 3.26 7.61
N LYS A 17 -2.21 2.88 6.50
CA LYS A 17 -3.09 1.70 6.45
C LYS A 17 -2.32 0.39 6.57
N LEU A 18 -1.16 0.29 5.93
CA LEU A 18 -0.33 -0.92 5.95
C LEU A 18 0.27 -1.19 7.33
N GLU A 19 0.68 -0.15 8.06
CA GLU A 19 1.22 -0.29 9.42
C GLU A 19 0.23 -0.91 10.42
N HIS A 20 -1.08 -0.75 10.18
CA HIS A 20 -2.12 -1.42 10.97
C HIS A 20 -2.30 -2.91 10.63
N VAL A 21 -1.72 -3.37 9.53
CA VAL A 21 -1.91 -4.72 8.99
C VAL A 21 -0.63 -5.54 9.09
N ILE A 22 0.53 -4.93 8.88
CA ILE A 22 1.82 -5.60 8.82
C ILE A 22 2.97 -4.65 9.19
N ASP A 23 3.91 -5.12 10.00
CA ASP A 23 5.18 -4.40 10.23
C ASP A 23 6.09 -4.62 9.02
N LEU A 24 6.14 -3.64 8.12
CA LEU A 24 6.94 -3.68 6.89
C LEU A 24 8.44 -3.87 7.18
N GLY A 25 8.97 -3.24 8.23
CA GLY A 25 10.39 -3.29 8.54
C GLY A 25 10.82 -4.66 9.06
N THR A 26 10.03 -5.25 9.95
CA THR A 26 10.29 -6.59 10.48
C THR A 26 10.08 -7.65 9.41
N THR A 27 8.97 -7.60 8.68
CA THR A 27 8.65 -8.60 7.65
C THR A 27 9.60 -8.55 6.45
N ALA A 28 10.10 -7.37 6.06
CA ALA A 28 11.12 -7.25 5.01
C ALA A 28 12.46 -7.89 5.42
N ARG A 29 12.78 -7.89 6.72
CA ARG A 29 14.00 -8.52 7.24
C ARG A 29 13.85 -10.04 7.34
N THR A 30 12.73 -10.52 7.90
CA THR A 30 12.49 -11.96 8.10
C THR A 30 12.36 -12.71 6.76
N SER A 31 11.68 -12.11 5.78
CA SER A 31 11.58 -12.60 4.39
C SER A 31 12.87 -12.42 3.57
N LYS A 32 13.88 -11.77 4.12
CA LYS A 32 15.15 -11.41 3.45
C LYS A 32 15.00 -10.47 2.24
N ALA A 33 13.85 -9.82 2.07
CA ALA A 33 13.64 -8.81 1.03
C ALA A 33 14.58 -7.60 1.16
N LEU A 34 14.85 -7.17 2.40
CA LEU A 34 15.73 -6.03 2.66
C LEU A 34 16.74 -6.32 3.78
N VAL A 35 17.82 -7.04 3.43
CA VAL A 35 18.93 -7.33 4.36
C VAL A 35 20.04 -6.26 4.29
N ARG A 36 20.31 -5.73 3.10
CA ARG A 36 21.35 -4.69 2.88
C ARG A 36 20.73 -3.46 2.24
N ARG A 37 21.00 -2.27 2.79
CA ARG A 37 20.37 -0.99 2.40
C ARG A 37 20.95 -0.31 1.15
N ARG A 38 21.82 -0.99 0.37
CA ARG A 38 22.52 -0.44 -0.83
C ARG A 38 21.54 0.24 -1.83
N GLY A 39 21.39 1.56 -1.74
CA GLY A 39 20.49 2.37 -2.58
C GLY A 39 19.00 2.33 -2.22
N VAL A 40 18.55 1.43 -1.33
CA VAL A 40 17.15 1.35 -0.85
C VAL A 40 17.16 1.46 0.66
N GLY A 41 16.71 2.61 1.14
CA GLY A 41 16.80 3.01 2.54
C GLY A 41 15.97 2.11 3.44
N ASP A 42 14.74 1.81 3.10
CA ASP A 42 13.86 1.04 3.99
C ASP A 42 12.84 0.21 3.22
N ALA A 43 12.02 -0.53 3.98
CA ALA A 43 10.98 -1.38 3.45
C ALA A 43 9.91 -0.57 2.71
N ALA A 44 9.56 0.62 3.20
CA ALA A 44 8.59 1.48 2.53
C ALA A 44 9.11 1.91 1.15
N THR A 45 10.37 2.34 1.05
CA THR A 45 11.03 2.63 -0.22
C THR A 45 10.97 1.45 -1.19
N LEU A 46 11.29 0.24 -0.71
CA LEU A 46 11.26 -0.97 -1.52
C LEU A 46 9.86 -1.27 -2.06
N LEU A 47 8.84 -1.13 -1.21
CA LEU A 47 7.44 -1.28 -1.60
C LEU A 47 7.01 -0.21 -2.60
N ARG A 48 7.44 1.04 -2.42
CA ARG A 48 7.13 2.14 -3.35
C ARG A 48 7.67 1.85 -4.74
N LEU A 49 8.91 1.36 -4.84
CA LEU A 49 9.53 0.94 -6.10
C LEU A 49 8.81 -0.24 -6.74
N ALA A 50 8.40 -1.24 -5.94
CA ALA A 50 7.63 -2.37 -6.42
C ALA A 50 6.27 -1.95 -6.99
N LEU A 51 5.61 -1.00 -6.33
CA LEU A 51 4.32 -0.46 -6.77
C LEU A 51 4.46 0.41 -8.02
N ALA A 52 5.51 1.22 -8.13
CA ALA A 52 5.79 1.99 -9.33
C ALA A 52 6.01 1.08 -10.56
N TYR A 53 6.80 0.01 -10.40
CA TYR A 53 7.09 -0.95 -11.46
C TYR A 53 5.87 -1.84 -11.83
N GLY A 54 5.19 -2.42 -10.84
CA GLY A 54 4.09 -3.36 -11.08
C GLY A 54 2.77 -2.62 -11.37
N PRO A 55 1.92 -2.38 -10.34
CA PRO A 55 0.64 -1.68 -10.50
C PRO A 55 0.71 -0.28 -11.14
N GLY A 56 1.83 0.43 -10.98
CA GLY A 56 2.06 1.76 -11.54
C GLY A 56 2.43 1.75 -13.02
N GLY A 57 2.69 0.58 -13.62
CA GLY A 57 2.94 0.41 -15.05
C GLY A 57 4.28 0.95 -15.55
N MET A 58 5.19 1.37 -14.66
CA MET A 58 6.52 1.80 -15.08
C MET A 58 7.37 0.60 -15.48
N SER A 59 8.16 0.74 -16.55
CA SER A 59 9.25 -0.21 -16.81
C SER A 59 10.31 -0.14 -15.70
N LEU A 60 11.18 -1.15 -15.55
CA LEU A 60 12.30 -1.11 -14.60
C LEU A 60 13.18 0.13 -14.80
N ARG A 61 13.43 0.49 -16.06
CA ARG A 61 14.19 1.68 -16.44
C ARG A 61 13.47 2.95 -16.00
N SER A 62 12.18 3.05 -16.28
CA SER A 62 11.36 4.22 -15.90
C SER A 62 11.28 4.37 -14.39
N ALA A 63 11.07 3.28 -13.64
CA ALA A 63 11.03 3.29 -12.18
C ALA A 63 12.39 3.70 -11.57
N ALA A 64 13.50 3.18 -12.08
CA ALA A 64 14.83 3.57 -11.64
C ALA A 64 15.15 5.05 -11.95
N ALA A 65 14.78 5.52 -13.14
CA ALA A 65 14.97 6.91 -13.55
C ALA A 65 14.09 7.88 -12.75
N TRP A 66 12.88 7.46 -12.37
CA TRP A 66 11.98 8.23 -11.51
C TRP A 66 12.49 8.29 -10.07
N ALA A 67 13.07 7.22 -9.54
CA ALA A 67 13.40 7.10 -8.13
C ALA A 67 14.44 8.12 -7.61
N GLY A 68 15.43 8.47 -8.43
CA GLY A 68 16.49 9.40 -8.04
C GLY A 68 15.96 10.83 -7.85
N PRO A 69 15.39 11.47 -8.90
CA PRO A 69 14.86 12.84 -8.82
C PRO A 69 13.72 13.06 -7.83
N ASN A 70 13.08 11.98 -7.36
CA ASN A 70 11.96 12.02 -6.39
C ASN A 70 12.41 11.64 -4.97
N ASP A 71 13.72 11.60 -4.70
CA ASP A 71 14.31 11.23 -3.41
C ASP A 71 13.82 9.87 -2.85
N VAL A 72 13.40 8.97 -3.74
CA VAL A 72 12.95 7.62 -3.36
C VAL A 72 14.14 6.70 -3.18
N ALA A 73 14.99 6.58 -4.21
CA ALA A 73 16.14 5.70 -4.19
C ALA A 73 17.13 6.02 -5.32
N ALA A 74 18.42 5.95 -5.01
CA ALA A 74 19.48 5.93 -6.02
C ALA A 74 19.78 4.46 -6.40
N ILE A 75 19.16 3.98 -7.48
CA ILE A 75 19.27 2.57 -7.90
C ILE A 75 19.26 2.45 -9.43
N SER A 76 20.05 1.51 -9.97
CA SER A 76 19.98 1.15 -11.39
C SER A 76 18.81 0.20 -11.68
N ASP A 77 18.38 0.13 -12.93
CA ASP A 77 17.36 -0.81 -13.40
C ASP A 77 17.69 -2.28 -13.09
N VAL A 78 18.94 -2.71 -13.29
CA VAL A 78 19.41 -4.07 -12.98
C VAL A 78 19.41 -4.33 -11.47
N ALA A 79 19.82 -3.35 -10.66
CA ALA A 79 19.80 -3.46 -9.21
C ALA A 79 18.35 -3.52 -8.69
N LEU A 80 17.44 -2.72 -9.27
CA LEU A 80 16.02 -2.75 -8.96
C LEU A 80 15.41 -4.12 -9.27
N LEU A 81 15.67 -4.69 -10.45
CA LEU A 81 15.20 -6.03 -10.81
C LEU A 81 15.65 -7.09 -9.81
N LYS A 82 16.94 -7.09 -9.43
CA LYS A 82 17.47 -8.05 -8.45
C LYS A 82 16.78 -7.91 -7.10
N ARG A 83 16.47 -6.68 -6.68
CA ARG A 83 15.74 -6.44 -5.43
C ARG A 83 14.31 -6.92 -5.49
N LEU A 84 13.58 -6.61 -6.55
CA LEU A 84 12.18 -7.03 -6.69
C LEU A 84 12.04 -8.55 -6.71
N ARG A 85 12.96 -9.26 -7.38
CA ARG A 85 13.02 -10.73 -7.33
C ARG A 85 13.25 -11.26 -5.91
N GLY A 86 14.20 -10.66 -5.17
CA GLY A 86 14.44 -11.02 -3.77
C GLY A 86 13.32 -10.61 -2.81
N SER A 87 12.33 -9.84 -3.28
CA SER A 87 11.21 -9.35 -2.48
C SER A 87 9.90 -10.09 -2.78
N ALA A 88 9.92 -11.09 -3.67
CA ALA A 88 8.70 -11.76 -4.15
C ALA A 88 7.88 -12.35 -2.99
N ASP A 89 8.51 -13.13 -2.12
CA ASP A 89 7.84 -13.75 -0.96
C ASP A 89 7.27 -12.68 -0.01
N TRP A 90 8.04 -11.62 0.23
CA TRP A 90 7.62 -10.50 1.08
C TRP A 90 6.41 -9.73 0.53
N LEU A 91 6.38 -9.51 -0.78
CA LEU A 91 5.20 -8.92 -1.44
C LEU A 91 3.99 -9.85 -1.32
N GLY A 92 4.21 -11.17 -1.35
CA GLY A 92 3.21 -12.18 -1.02
C GLY A 92 2.67 -12.05 0.41
N ASP A 93 3.56 -11.87 1.39
CA ASP A 93 3.18 -11.67 2.80
C ASP A 93 2.29 -10.43 2.98
N ILE A 94 2.66 -9.31 2.33
CA ILE A 94 1.87 -8.07 2.35
C ILE A 94 0.48 -8.32 1.74
N ALA A 95 0.41 -8.96 0.57
CA ALA A 95 -0.86 -9.28 -0.09
C ALA A 95 -1.73 -10.22 0.76
N GLY A 96 -1.12 -11.20 1.42
CA GLY A 96 -1.78 -12.12 2.35
C GLY A 96 -2.37 -11.38 3.54
N ALA A 97 -1.60 -10.51 4.18
CA ALA A 97 -2.05 -9.73 5.33
C ALA A 97 -3.22 -8.79 4.98
N LEU A 98 -3.17 -8.15 3.81
CA LEU A 98 -4.27 -7.31 3.29
C LEU A 98 -5.55 -8.13 3.06
N ARG A 99 -5.45 -9.34 2.51
CA ARG A 99 -6.60 -10.23 2.28
C ARG A 99 -7.27 -10.64 3.59
N VAL A 100 -6.48 -11.02 4.60
CA VAL A 100 -7.01 -11.42 5.92
C VAL A 100 -7.80 -10.28 6.56
N ASN A 101 -7.31 -9.04 6.47
CA ASN A 101 -7.99 -7.88 7.03
C ASN A 101 -9.38 -7.66 6.39
N VAL A 102 -9.49 -7.78 5.06
CA VAL A 102 -10.78 -7.67 4.35
C VAL A 102 -11.74 -8.78 4.79
N SER A 103 -11.24 -10.00 4.97
CA SER A 103 -12.03 -11.13 5.47
C SER A 103 -12.53 -10.91 6.90
N GLU A 104 -11.71 -10.36 7.78
CA GLU A 104 -12.07 -10.09 9.18
C GLU A 104 -13.14 -8.99 9.28
N ALA A 105 -13.03 -7.94 8.47
CA ALA A 105 -14.05 -6.90 8.37
C ALA A 105 -15.39 -7.47 7.88
N ALA A 106 -15.37 -8.31 6.84
CA ALA A 106 -16.56 -8.98 6.34
C ALA A 106 -17.18 -9.92 7.38
N TYR A 107 -16.36 -10.66 8.14
CA TYR A 107 -16.82 -11.51 9.24
C TYR A 107 -17.48 -10.70 10.36
N LYS A 108 -16.84 -9.60 10.79
CA LYS A 108 -17.38 -8.69 11.82
C LYS A 108 -18.74 -8.13 11.42
N LEU A 109 -18.88 -7.69 10.16
CA LEU A 109 -20.15 -7.23 9.60
C LEU A 109 -21.22 -8.33 9.60
N ALA A 110 -20.90 -9.53 9.12
CA ALA A 110 -21.84 -10.66 9.11
C ALA A 110 -22.25 -11.11 10.52
N HIS A 111 -21.32 -11.06 11.48
CA HIS A 111 -21.61 -11.37 12.89
C HIS A 111 -22.52 -10.32 13.53
N MET A 112 -22.33 -9.03 13.24
CA MET A 112 -23.19 -7.94 13.75
C MET A 112 -24.60 -7.97 13.16
N ALA A 113 -24.74 -8.30 11.87
CA ALA A 113 -26.04 -8.49 11.21
C ALA A 113 -26.82 -9.67 11.81
N ARG A 114 -26.14 -10.78 12.14
CA ARG A 114 -26.78 -11.95 12.79
C ARG A 114 -27.23 -11.69 14.23
N LYS A 115 -26.57 -10.79 14.97
CA LYS A 115 -26.96 -10.44 16.36
C LYS A 115 -28.08 -9.37 16.45
N GLY A 116 -28.70 -8.97 15.34
CA GLY A 116 -29.88 -8.08 15.37
C GLY A 116 -29.61 -6.68 15.92
N SER A 117 -28.39 -6.14 15.78
CA SER A 117 -28.05 -4.78 16.23
C SER A 117 -27.75 -3.85 15.02
N PRO A 118 -28.78 -3.49 14.23
CA PRO A 118 -28.62 -2.75 12.97
C PRO A 118 -27.93 -1.40 13.15
N SER A 119 -28.16 -0.70 14.28
CA SER A 119 -27.53 0.60 14.56
C SER A 119 -26.00 0.53 14.69
N LYS A 120 -25.46 -0.58 15.20
CA LYS A 120 -23.99 -0.77 15.29
C LYS A 120 -23.37 -1.14 13.94
N ALA A 121 -24.09 -1.92 13.12
CA ALA A 121 -23.64 -2.29 11.78
C ALA A 121 -23.58 -1.06 10.85
N VAL A 122 -24.59 -0.19 10.92
CA VAL A 122 -24.60 1.11 10.21
C VAL A 122 -23.44 2.00 10.68
N GLY A 123 -23.19 2.10 11.99
CA GLY A 123 -22.07 2.87 12.53
C GLY A 123 -20.69 2.37 12.08
N PHE A 124 -20.50 1.06 11.97
CA PHE A 124 -19.27 0.49 11.43
C PHE A 124 -19.13 0.78 9.92
N LEU A 125 -20.20 0.61 9.14
CA LEU A 125 -20.19 0.84 7.69
C LEU A 125 -19.86 2.31 7.35
N VAL A 126 -20.45 3.25 8.09
CA VAL A 126 -20.18 4.70 7.98
C VAL A 126 -18.72 5.03 8.33
N LYS A 127 -18.17 4.40 9.36
CA LYS A 127 -16.77 4.63 9.77
C LYS A 127 -15.75 4.00 8.81
N THR A 128 -16.13 2.96 8.08
CA THR A 128 -15.27 2.24 7.12
C THR A 128 -15.30 2.77 5.68
N ARG A 129 -16.22 3.68 5.33
CA ARG A 129 -16.24 4.36 4.03
C ARG A 129 -15.77 5.81 4.17
N PRO A 130 -14.54 6.17 3.75
CA PRO A 130 -14.09 7.55 3.82
C PRO A 130 -14.48 8.40 2.60
N GLU A 131 -15.35 7.95 1.69
CA GLU A 131 -15.77 8.74 0.53
C GLU A 131 -17.19 8.40 0.08
N ALA A 132 -18.12 9.32 0.35
CA ALA A 132 -19.37 9.51 -0.38
C ALA A 132 -19.76 11.01 -0.30
N LEU A 133 -19.05 11.82 -1.11
CA LEU A 133 -19.46 12.92 -2.04
C LEU A 133 -20.87 13.56 -1.88
N PRO A 134 -21.17 14.76 -2.43
CA PRO A 134 -20.37 15.88 -2.95
C PRO A 134 -20.79 17.25 -2.35
N HIS A 135 -19.98 18.29 -2.54
CA HIS A 135 -20.37 19.68 -2.37
C HIS A 135 -21.13 20.13 -3.62
N LEU A 136 -22.47 20.15 -3.61
CA LEU A 136 -23.22 20.97 -4.56
C LEU A 136 -24.53 21.49 -3.95
N SER A 137 -24.73 22.79 -4.14
CA SER A 137 -25.97 23.55 -4.03
C SER A 137 -26.48 23.93 -2.63
N ALA A 138 -26.04 25.08 -2.16
CA ALA A 138 -26.93 26.03 -1.48
C ALA A 138 -26.88 27.37 -2.25
N SER A 139 -27.82 27.56 -3.16
CA SER A 139 -28.30 28.88 -3.57
C SER A 139 -29.76 28.97 -3.13
N PRO A 140 -30.21 30.08 -2.51
CA PRO A 140 -31.57 30.53 -2.68
C PRO A 140 -31.79 31.15 -4.07
#